data_AF-A0A1V6T8V2-F1
#
_entry.id   AF-A0A1V6T8V2-F1
#
_cell.length_a   1.000
_cell.length_b   1.000
_cell.length_c   1.000
_cell.angle_alpha   90.00
_cell.angle_beta   90.00
_cell.angle_gamma   90.00
#
_symmetry.space_group_name_H-M   'P 1'
#
loop_
_entity.id
_entity.type
_entity.pdbx_description
1 polymer ?
#
loop_
_entity_poly.entity_id
_entity_poly.type
_entity_poly.pdbx_seq_one_letter_code
_entity_poly.pdbx_strand_id
1 'polypeptide(L)'
;MLCPTDFGPEWQSRSLYYRGGAVITALLAAILHMTLEDSTGFYIFLLLLPSIWSLTDGLLRLRQVKVPILVNAVLDFFSAAWLLYNGGLTVFGWMWYGSAVLATIALCCFIAVYFFFIMFLRATVQFLEESRDPRRDGWESVSNPV
;
A
#
# COMPACT_ATOMS: atom_id res chain seq x y z
N MET A 1 -10.94 -23.68 2.29
CA MET A 1 -11.65 -22.79 3.23
C MET A 1 -11.13 -21.40 3.02
N LEU A 2 -11.98 -20.47 2.57
CA LEU A 2 -11.62 -19.05 2.49
C LEU A 2 -11.66 -18.50 3.92
N CYS A 3 -10.50 -18.15 4.50
CA CYS A 3 -10.45 -17.38 5.75
C CYS A 3 -11.37 -16.15 5.63
N PRO A 4 -12.24 -15.89 6.61
CA PRO A 4 -13.16 -14.78 6.54
C PRO A 4 -12.35 -13.48 6.74
N THR A 5 -11.99 -12.85 5.62
CA THR A 5 -11.37 -11.52 5.52
C THR A 5 -12.26 -10.37 6.01
N ASP A 6 -13.45 -10.64 6.56
CA ASP A 6 -14.48 -9.63 6.81
C ASP A 6 -14.24 -8.89 8.12
N PHE A 7 -13.17 -8.10 8.12
CA PHE A 7 -13.04 -6.94 8.99
C PHE A 7 -14.11 -5.93 8.57
N GLY A 8 -14.84 -5.38 9.55
CA GLY A 8 -16.06 -4.60 9.33
C GLY A 8 -15.92 -3.39 8.38
N PRO A 9 -17.03 -2.73 8.04
CA PRO A 9 -17.07 -1.65 7.04
C PRO A 9 -16.14 -0.48 7.38
N GLU A 10 -15.88 -0.21 8.66
CA GLU A 10 -14.92 0.80 9.12
C GLU A 10 -13.47 0.47 8.75
N TRP A 11 -13.12 -0.82 8.72
CA TRP A 11 -11.78 -1.25 8.36
C TRP A 11 -11.53 -1.08 6.87
N GLN A 12 -12.53 -1.44 6.05
CA GLN A 12 -12.52 -1.25 4.60
C GLN A 12 -12.46 0.23 4.22
N SER A 13 -13.28 1.08 4.84
CA SER A 13 -13.30 2.52 4.54
C SER A 13 -11.97 3.20 4.85
N ARG A 14 -11.36 2.90 6.01
CA ARG A 14 -10.02 3.43 6.35
C ARG A 14 -8.95 2.90 5.40
N SER A 15 -9.04 1.65 4.96
CA SER A 15 -8.06 1.09 4.01
C SER A 15 -8.15 1.79 2.65
N LEU A 16 -9.36 2.05 2.16
CA LEU A 16 -9.58 2.85 0.94
C LEU A 16 -9.05 4.29 1.09
N TYR A 17 -9.22 4.91 2.26
CA TYR A 17 -8.67 6.24 2.54
C TYR A 17 -7.14 6.26 2.42
N TYR A 18 -6.44 5.32 3.07
CA TYR A 18 -4.98 5.23 2.98
C TYR A 18 -4.50 4.92 1.56
N ARG A 19 -5.23 4.08 0.82
CA ARG A 19 -4.95 3.81 -0.60
C ARG A 19 -5.08 5.06 -1.46
N GLY A 20 -6.14 5.83 -1.28
CA GLY A 20 -6.34 7.11 -1.96
C GLY A 20 -5.22 8.10 -1.66
N GLY A 21 -4.85 8.24 -0.38
CA GLY A 21 -3.73 9.10 0.03
C GLY A 21 -2.39 8.69 -0.59
N ALA A 22 -2.10 7.38 -0.60
CA ALA A 22 -0.91 6.83 -1.24
C ALA A 22 -0.87 7.11 -2.76
N VAL A 23 -1.99 6.94 -3.46
CA VAL A 23 -2.10 7.20 -4.90
C VAL A 23 -1.90 8.69 -5.20
N ILE A 24 -2.58 9.58 -4.46
CA ILE A 24 -2.48 11.03 -4.68
C ILE A 24 -1.04 11.51 -4.50
N THR A 25 -0.38 11.07 -3.43
CA THR A 25 0.99 11.48 -3.10
C THR A 25 2.01 10.92 -4.08
N ALA A 26 1.88 9.66 -4.49
CA ALA A 26 2.74 9.06 -5.51
C ALA A 26 2.52 9.67 -6.91
N LEU A 27 1.28 10.01 -7.28
CA LEU A 27 0.99 10.71 -8.54
C LEU A 27 1.56 12.12 -8.55
N LEU A 28 1.44 12.86 -7.44
CA LEU A 28 2.03 14.20 -7.32
C LEU A 28 3.56 14.15 -7.47
N ALA A 29 4.20 13.16 -6.84
CA ALA A 29 5.64 12.90 -7.02
C ALA A 29 5.98 12.62 -8.50
N ALA A 30 5.19 11.79 -9.19
CA ALA A 30 5.40 11.45 -10.60
C ALA A 30 5.23 12.66 -11.54
N ILE A 31 4.21 13.50 -11.31
CA ILE A 31 3.97 14.74 -12.09
C ILE A 31 5.14 15.71 -11.90
N LEU A 32 5.56 15.94 -10.66
CA LEU A 32 6.71 16.81 -10.37
C LEU A 32 8.00 16.26 -11.00
N HIS A 33 8.15 14.94 -11.05
CA HIS A 33 9.30 14.32 -11.71
C HIS A 33 9.26 14.49 -13.24
N MET A 34 8.07 14.51 -13.86
CA MET A 34 7.91 14.83 -15.29
C MET A 34 8.31 16.27 -15.62
N THR A 35 8.07 17.21 -14.69
CA THR A 35 8.38 18.63 -14.92
C THR A 35 9.87 18.96 -14.89
N LEU A 36 10.74 18.02 -14.52
CA LEU A 36 12.20 18.23 -14.49
C LEU A 36 12.90 18.00 -15.85
N GLU A 37 12.13 17.78 -16.93
CA GLU A 37 12.48 17.76 -18.37
C GLU A 37 13.65 16.88 -18.88
N ASP A 38 14.60 16.46 -18.05
CA ASP A 38 15.74 15.66 -18.52
C ASP A 38 15.55 14.15 -18.31
N SER A 39 15.12 13.49 -19.39
CA SER A 39 15.56 12.14 -19.82
C SER A 39 15.37 10.95 -18.87
N THR A 40 14.38 10.98 -17.97
CA THR A 40 14.11 9.84 -17.05
C THR A 40 12.66 9.36 -17.07
N GLY A 41 12.09 9.23 -18.27
CA GLY A 41 10.78 8.60 -18.49
C GLY A 41 10.65 7.19 -17.89
N PHE A 42 11.77 6.45 -17.80
CA PHE A 42 11.81 5.14 -17.16
C PHE A 42 11.54 5.20 -15.64
N TYR A 43 11.99 6.26 -14.96
CA TYR A 43 11.86 6.40 -13.50
C TYR A 43 10.43 6.72 -13.07
N ILE A 44 9.63 7.32 -13.96
CA ILE A 44 8.19 7.54 -13.73
C ILE A 44 7.44 6.22 -13.57
N PHE A 45 7.75 5.21 -14.38
CA PHE A 45 7.14 3.89 -14.22
C PHE A 45 7.47 3.27 -12.85
N LEU A 46 8.65 3.57 -12.32
CA LEU A 46 9.06 3.11 -10.99
C LEU A 46 8.22 3.78 -9.89
N LEU A 47 7.80 5.04 -10.05
CA LEU A 47 6.92 5.72 -9.09
C LEU A 47 5.44 5.33 -9.24
N LEU A 48 5.03 4.86 -10.41
CA LEU A 48 3.64 4.48 -10.70
C LEU A 48 3.27 3.07 -10.24
N LEU A 49 4.23 2.15 -10.11
CA LEU A 49 3.96 0.75 -9.75
C LEU A 49 3.19 0.60 -8.42
N PRO A 50 3.57 1.31 -7.33
CA PRO A 50 2.80 1.34 -6.08
C PRO A 50 1.37 1.88 -6.26
N SER A 51 1.23 2.92 -7.10
CA SER A 51 -0.07 3.55 -7.39
C SER A 51 -0.99 2.60 -8.16
N ILE A 52 -0.45 1.89 -9.16
CA ILE A 52 -1.20 0.88 -9.95
C ILE A 52 -1.68 -0.24 -9.04
N TRP A 53 -0.81 -0.72 -8.15
CA TRP A 53 -1.19 -1.73 -7.16
C TRP A 53 -2.32 -1.22 -6.25
N SER A 54 -2.14 -0.03 -5.66
CA SER A 54 -3.13 0.57 -4.75
C SER A 54 -4.48 0.81 -5.42
N LEU A 55 -4.50 1.25 -6.68
CA LEU A 55 -5.72 1.39 -7.48
C LEU A 55 -6.37 0.04 -7.77
N THR A 56 -5.57 -0.97 -8.13
CA THR A 56 -6.06 -2.31 -8.43
C THR A 56 -6.70 -2.95 -7.20
N ASP A 57 -6.04 -2.92 -6.04
CA ASP A 57 -6.62 -3.45 -4.80
C ASP A 57 -7.86 -2.65 -4.35
N GLY A 58 -7.85 -1.32 -4.53
CA GLY A 58 -9.03 -0.49 -4.27
C GLY A 58 -10.24 -0.89 -5.12
N LEU A 59 -10.03 -1.13 -6.42
CA LEU A 59 -11.07 -1.59 -7.35
C LEU A 59 -11.56 -3.01 -7.01
N LEU A 60 -10.65 -3.92 -6.64
CA LEU A 60 -11.00 -5.28 -6.23
C LEU A 60 -11.88 -5.26 -4.97
N ARG A 61 -11.56 -4.40 -3.99
CA ARG A 61 -12.38 -4.21 -2.78
C ARG A 61 -13.76 -3.64 -3.08
N LEU A 62 -13.86 -2.64 -3.96
CA LEU A 62 -15.16 -2.10 -4.39
C LEU A 62 -16.03 -3.16 -5.08
N ARG A 63 -15.41 -4.11 -5.79
CA ARG A 63 -16.08 -5.24 -6.44
C ARG A 63 -16.30 -6.45 -5.51
N GLN A 64 -16.00 -6.34 -4.21
CA GLN A 64 -16.10 -7.43 -3.24
C GLN A 64 -15.28 -8.68 -3.64
N VAL A 65 -14.20 -8.49 -4.43
CA VAL A 65 -13.29 -9.57 -4.82
C VAL A 65 -12.29 -9.80 -3.70
N LYS A 66 -12.23 -11.03 -3.19
CA LYS A 66 -11.34 -11.41 -2.09
C LYS A 66 -9.92 -11.62 -2.62
N VAL A 67 -9.00 -10.74 -2.20
CA VAL A 67 -7.55 -10.90 -2.40
C VAL A 67 -6.94 -11.52 -1.14
N PRO A 68 -6.06 -12.52 -1.26
CA PRO A 68 -5.39 -13.10 -0.09
C PRO A 68 -4.64 -12.02 0.71
N ILE A 69 -4.80 -12.02 2.03
CA ILE A 69 -4.19 -11.01 2.92
C ILE A 69 -2.68 -10.99 2.81
N LEU A 70 -2.06 -12.18 2.69
CA LEU A 70 -0.62 -12.31 2.50
C LEU A 70 -0.15 -11.59 1.23
N VAL A 71 -0.91 -11.68 0.13
CA VAL A 71 -0.59 -10.99 -1.13
C VAL A 71 -0.67 -9.48 -0.93
N ASN A 72 -1.71 -9.01 -0.23
CA ASN A 72 -1.84 -7.58 0.10
C ASN A 72 -0.68 -7.07 0.97
N ALA A 73 -0.33 -7.79 2.03
CA ALA A 73 0.79 -7.43 2.90
C ALA A 73 2.11 -7.38 2.11
N VAL A 74 2.38 -8.41 1.31
CA VAL A 74 3.62 -8.49 0.51
C VAL A 74 3.71 -7.35 -0.49
N LEU A 75 2.63 -7.03 -1.20
CA LEU A 75 2.63 -5.97 -2.21
C LEU A 75 2.65 -4.57 -1.59
N ASP A 76 1.98 -4.36 -0.46
CA ASP A 76 2.08 -3.09 0.28
C ASP A 76 3.48 -2.89 0.88
N PHE A 77 4.15 -3.97 1.34
CA PHE A 77 5.55 -3.93 1.78
C PHE A 77 6.50 -3.59 0.63
N PHE A 78 6.40 -4.29 -0.51
CA PHE A 78 7.23 -3.99 -1.68
C PHE A 78 7.01 -2.56 -2.17
N SER A 79 5.77 -2.07 -2.17
CA SER A 79 5.44 -0.70 -2.52
C SER A 79 6.13 0.31 -1.59
N ALA A 80 6.09 0.08 -0.28
CA ALA A 80 6.78 0.93 0.70
C ALA A 80 8.30 0.89 0.53
N ALA A 81 8.90 -0.30 0.42
CA ALA A 81 10.35 -0.46 0.25
C ALA A 81 10.84 0.20 -1.04
N TRP A 82 10.06 0.06 -2.12
CA TRP A 82 10.36 0.64 -3.42
C TRP A 82 10.33 2.17 -3.38
N LEU A 83 9.29 2.77 -2.79
CA LEU A 83 9.20 4.22 -2.64
C LEU A 83 10.25 4.78 -1.68
N LEU A 84 10.64 4.01 -0.65
CA LEU A 84 11.70 4.42 0.27
C LEU A 84 13.05 4.49 -0.44
N TYR A 85 13.37 3.50 -1.28
CA TYR A 85 14.57 3.50 -2.10
C TYR A 85 14.61 4.71 -3.04
N ASN A 86 13.53 4.93 -3.80
CA ASN A 86 13.44 6.06 -4.74
C ASN A 86 13.45 7.41 -4.03
N GLY A 87 12.69 7.56 -2.93
CA GLY A 87 12.66 8.77 -2.12
C GLY A 87 14.03 9.11 -1.54
N GLY A 88 14.79 8.12 -1.09
CA GLY A 88 16.17 8.29 -0.64
C GLY A 88 17.08 8.84 -1.75
N LEU A 89 17.01 8.28 -2.96
CA LEU A 89 17.75 8.80 -4.11
C LEU A 89 17.36 10.24 -4.45
N THR A 90 16.07 10.57 -4.38
CA THR A 90 15.58 11.94 -4.60
C THR A 90 16.14 12.91 -3.55
N VAL A 91 16.28 12.50 -2.30
CA VAL A 91 16.93 13.32 -1.25
C VAL A 91 18.40 13.58 -1.58
N PHE A 92 19.14 12.56 -2.01
CA PHE A 92 20.53 12.77 -2.45
C PHE A 92 20.63 13.72 -3.64
N GLY A 93 19.72 13.59 -4.62
CA GLY A 93 19.60 14.53 -5.74
C GLY A 93 19.30 15.95 -5.25
N TRP A 94 18.36 16.12 -4.32
CA TRP A 94 18.07 17.42 -3.72
C TRP A 94 19.30 18.03 -3.03
N MET A 95 20.01 17.27 -2.20
CA MET A 95 21.20 17.75 -1.51
C MET A 95 22.31 18.19 -2.48
N TRP A 96 22.41 17.52 -3.62
CA TRP A 96 23.40 17.85 -4.65
C TRP A 96 23.04 19.09 -5.47
N TYR A 97 21.78 19.20 -5.91
CA TYR A 97 21.34 20.26 -6.83
C TYR A 97 20.67 21.45 -6.14
N GLY A 98 20.34 21.36 -4.85
CA GLY A 98 19.64 22.40 -4.09
C GLY A 98 18.21 22.69 -4.55
N SER A 99 17.58 21.77 -5.30
CA SER A 99 16.28 22.01 -5.94
C SER A 99 15.09 21.78 -4.99
N ALA A 100 14.27 22.81 -4.81
CA ALA A 100 13.02 22.73 -4.04
C ALA A 100 12.00 21.73 -4.63
N VAL A 101 12.07 21.49 -5.95
CA VAL A 101 11.22 20.50 -6.62
C VAL A 101 11.61 19.08 -6.18
N LEU A 102 12.91 18.77 -6.13
CA LEU A 102 13.41 17.47 -5.65
C LEU A 102 13.08 17.25 -4.17
N ALA A 103 13.17 18.29 -3.33
CA ALA A 103 12.75 18.21 -1.93
C ALA A 103 11.25 17.87 -1.80
N THR A 104 10.41 18.45 -2.66
CA THR A 104 8.96 18.21 -2.68
C THR A 104 8.64 16.79 -3.15
N ILE A 105 9.31 16.30 -4.20
CA ILE A 105 9.18 14.92 -4.67
C ILE A 105 9.55 13.94 -3.55
N ALA A 106 10.69 14.16 -2.88
CA ALA A 106 11.12 13.33 -1.77
C ALA A 106 10.06 13.29 -0.65
N LEU A 107 9.54 14.46 -0.25
CA LEU A 107 8.47 14.54 0.75
C LEU A 107 7.24 13.73 0.33
N CYS A 108 6.76 13.89 -0.91
CA CYS A 108 5.63 13.13 -1.43
C CYS A 108 5.89 11.61 -1.40
N CYS A 109 7.11 11.17 -1.76
CA CYS A 109 7.50 9.76 -1.67
C CYS A 109 7.46 9.26 -0.21
N PHE A 110 7.99 10.01 0.76
CA PHE A 110 7.95 9.62 2.17
C PHE A 110 6.53 9.55 2.74
N ILE A 111 5.65 10.48 2.35
CA ILE A 111 4.23 10.43 2.73
C ILE A 111 3.57 9.18 2.14
N ALA A 112 3.85 8.85 0.87
CA ALA A 112 3.36 7.64 0.24
C ALA A 112 3.88 6.36 0.95
N VAL A 113 5.18 6.31 1.29
CA VAL A 113 5.77 5.23 2.09
C VAL A 113 5.03 5.06 3.41
N TYR A 114 4.74 6.15 4.12
CA TYR A 114 3.99 6.11 5.36
C TYR A 114 2.61 5.46 5.20
N PHE A 115 1.87 5.82 4.14
CA PHE A 115 0.58 5.19 3.86
C PHE A 115 0.69 3.70 3.54
N PHE A 116 1.65 3.29 2.69
CA PHE A 116 1.88 1.87 2.39
C PHE A 116 2.33 1.08 3.61
N PHE A 117 3.15 1.67 4.48
CA PHE A 117 3.60 1.05 5.72
C PHE A 117 2.43 0.82 6.70
N ILE A 118 1.53 1.79 6.83
CA ILE A 118 0.30 1.60 7.63
C ILE A 118 -0.55 0.47 7.06
N MET A 119 -0.72 0.41 5.74
CA MET A 119 -1.50 -0.67 5.10
C MET A 119 -0.85 -2.04 5.32
N PHE A 120 0.47 -2.13 5.19
CA PHE A 120 1.24 -3.32 5.53
C PHE A 120 1.06 -3.76 6.99
N LEU A 121 1.18 -2.83 7.95
CA LEU A 121 0.96 -3.13 9.36
C LEU A 121 -0.47 -3.64 9.60
N ARG A 122 -1.47 -3.01 8.99
CA ARG A 122 -2.86 -3.43 9.12
C ARG A 122 -3.11 -4.82 8.54
N ALA A 123 -2.53 -5.14 7.39
CA ALA A 123 -2.60 -6.48 6.81
C ALA A 123 -1.88 -7.52 7.67
N THR A 124 -0.76 -7.14 8.29
CA THR A 124 0.00 -8.02 9.19
C THR A 124 -0.75 -8.30 10.50
N VAL A 125 -1.35 -7.28 11.11
CA VAL A 125 -2.19 -7.45 12.31
C VAL A 125 -3.36 -8.37 12.00
N GLN A 126 -4.03 -8.17 10.86
CA GLN A 126 -5.09 -9.05 10.40
C GLN A 126 -4.62 -10.50 10.23
N PHE A 127 -3.47 -10.72 9.58
CA PHE A 127 -2.90 -12.06 9.43
C PHE A 127 -2.57 -12.71 10.77
N LEU A 128 -2.03 -11.95 11.72
CA LEU A 128 -1.71 -12.43 13.06
C LEU A 128 -2.97 -12.79 13.87
N GLU A 129 -4.02 -11.96 13.81
CA GLU A 129 -5.30 -12.23 14.45
C GLU A 129 -5.96 -13.49 13.89
N GLU A 130 -5.97 -13.67 12.57
CA GLU A 130 -6.47 -14.88 11.91
C GLU A 130 -5.66 -16.12 12.29
N SER A 131 -4.34 -15.99 12.48
CA SER A 131 -3.48 -17.09 12.93
C SER A 131 -3.67 -17.47 14.41
N ARG A 132 -4.19 -16.54 15.23
CA ARG A 132 -4.32 -16.70 16.68
C ARG A 132 -5.60 -17.43 17.09
N ASP A 133 -6.63 -17.43 16.25
CA ASP A 133 -7.90 -18.11 16.54
C ASP A 133 -8.27 -19.21 15.51
N PRO A 134 -7.54 -20.34 15.50
CA PRO A 134 -7.92 -21.51 14.71
C PRO A 134 -9.13 -22.27 15.30
N ARG A 135 -9.69 -21.86 16.45
CA ARG A 135 -10.75 -22.61 17.17
C ARG A 135 -12.17 -22.27 16.74
N ARG A 136 -12.39 -21.18 16.00
CA ARG A 136 -13.75 -20.78 15.56
C ARG A 136 -14.38 -21.74 14.55
N ASP A 137 -13.57 -22.54 13.85
CA ASP A 137 -14.04 -23.52 12.86
C ASP A 137 -14.28 -24.93 13.45
N GLY A 138 -13.92 -25.16 14.71
CA GLY A 138 -13.88 -26.52 15.29
C GLY A 138 -14.95 -26.83 16.36
N TRP A 139 -15.75 -25.85 16.80
CA TRP A 139 -16.64 -26.02 17.95
C TRP A 139 -18.14 -25.96 17.64
N GLU A 140 -18.56 -25.48 16.46
CA GLU A 140 -19.98 -25.48 16.07
C GLU A 140 -20.46 -26.80 15.41
N SER A 141 -19.54 -27.72 15.06
CA SER A 141 -19.90 -29.02 14.46
C SER A 141 -20.04 -30.17 15.47
N VAL A 142 -19.81 -29.93 16.77
CA VAL A 142 -19.75 -31.00 17.79
C VAL A 142 -20.88 -30.92 18.83
N SER A 143 -21.74 -29.89 18.80
CA SER A 143 -22.79 -29.70 19.83
C SER A 143 -24.19 -30.23 19.49
N ASN A 144 -24.39 -30.93 18.37
CA ASN A 144 -25.60 -31.72 18.13
C ASN A 144 -25.28 -33.23 18.12
N PRO A 145 -25.15 -33.89 19.28
CA PRO A 145 -25.44 -35.30 19.36
C PRO A 145 -26.95 -35.49 19.25
N VAL A 146 -27.33 -36.31 18.26
CA VAL A 146 -28.66 -36.91 18.06
C VAL A 146 -29.15 -37.59 19.34
#